data_AF-A0A517DSP5-F1
#
_entry.id   AF-A0A517DSP5-F1
#
_cell.length_a   1.000
_cell.length_b   1.000
_cell.length_c   1.000
_cell.angle_alpha   90.00
_cell.angle_beta   90.00
_cell.angle_gamma   90.00
#
_symmetry.space_group_name_H-M   'P 1'
#
loop_
_entity.id
_entity.type
_entity.pdbx_description
1 polymer ?
#
loop_
_entity_poly.entity_id
_entity_poly.type
_entity_poly.pdbx_seq_one_letter_code
_entity_poly.pdbx_strand_id
1 'polypeptide(L)'
;MVNKDNKQAGVTLIEILVWITITAILGAALSGLFSSLIKNYMYGQRRYDIQQTADLVLLNIANELRYGENYNIVDYNQALDNNALYYESIRPDEPGTFLYYIDKDNFHFYRVPFTGGTPALVPGHTFVEPGDIQIGKIDDPDTDIFAGDNTHMNISIRVTDTVYQQHIDQRTMVIPINQFVK
;
A
#
# COMPACT_ATOMS: atom_id res chain seq x y z
N MET A 1 -23.79 -20.81 -77.27
CA MET A 1 -23.22 -21.14 -75.94
C MET A 1 -22.17 -20.09 -75.62
N VAL A 2 -22.50 -19.14 -74.74
CA VAL A 2 -21.54 -18.11 -74.31
C VAL A 2 -20.77 -18.69 -73.13
N ASN A 3 -19.52 -19.09 -73.36
CA ASN A 3 -18.61 -19.38 -72.27
C ASN A 3 -18.32 -18.05 -71.57
N LYS A 4 -18.89 -17.90 -70.36
CA LYS A 4 -18.48 -16.87 -69.42
C LYS A 4 -17.06 -17.25 -68.99
N ASP A 5 -16.07 -16.59 -69.57
CA ASP A 5 -14.70 -16.63 -69.07
C ASP A 5 -14.72 -16.10 -67.64
N ASN A 6 -14.75 -17.03 -66.69
CA ASN A 6 -14.48 -16.75 -65.29
C ASN A 6 -13.02 -16.30 -65.23
N LYS A 7 -12.79 -14.99 -65.32
CA LYS A 7 -11.50 -14.37 -65.00
C LYS A 7 -11.21 -14.66 -63.54
N GLN A 8 -10.54 -15.77 -63.30
CA GLN A 8 -9.98 -16.14 -62.01
C GLN A 8 -8.86 -15.13 -61.74
N ALA A 9 -9.21 -14.04 -61.06
CA ALA A 9 -8.23 -13.09 -60.54
C ALA A 9 -7.43 -13.82 -59.47
N GLY A 10 -6.29 -14.39 -59.87
CA GLY A 10 -5.38 -15.08 -58.97
C GLY A 10 -4.75 -14.08 -58.00
N VAL A 11 -4.75 -14.42 -56.72
CA VAL A 11 -4.04 -13.66 -55.68
C VAL A 11 -2.58 -13.52 -56.10
N THR A 12 -2.10 -12.28 -56.24
CA THR A 12 -0.71 -12.04 -56.63
C THR A 12 0.21 -12.07 -55.40
N LEU A 13 1.47 -12.46 -55.60
CA LEU A 13 2.47 -12.47 -54.52
C LEU A 13 2.63 -11.09 -53.86
N ILE A 14 2.50 -10.02 -54.66
CA ILE A 14 2.57 -8.63 -54.18
C ILE A 14 1.40 -8.34 -53.22
N GLU A 15 0.20 -8.82 -53.54
CA GLU A 15 -0.99 -8.64 -52.72
C GLU A 15 -0.81 -9.32 -51.35
N ILE A 16 -0.25 -10.53 -51.33
CA ILE A 16 0.07 -11.26 -50.09
C ILE A 16 1.12 -10.50 -49.26
N LEU A 17 2.19 -10.01 -49.90
CA LEU A 17 3.23 -9.26 -49.20
C LEU A 17 2.71 -7.96 -48.60
N VAL A 18 1.83 -7.25 -49.30
CA VAL A 18 1.17 -6.05 -48.78
C VAL A 18 0.30 -6.38 -47.57
N TRP A 19 -0.50 -7.45 -47.62
CA TRP A 19 -1.31 -7.89 -46.48
C TRP A 19 -0.47 -8.24 -45.25
N ILE A 20 0.61 -8.99 -45.42
CA ILE A 20 1.52 -9.34 -44.31
C ILE A 20 2.15 -8.09 -43.72
N THR A 21 2.61 -7.17 -44.57
CA THR A 21 3.26 -5.93 -44.13
C THR A 21 2.30 -5.03 -43.36
N ILE A 22 1.08 -4.83 -43.86
CA ILE A 22 0.03 -4.06 -43.17
C ILE A 22 -0.31 -4.72 -41.82
N THR A 23 -0.49 -6.04 -41.79
CA THR A 23 -0.81 -6.77 -40.56
C THR A 23 0.32 -6.68 -39.53
N ALA A 24 1.57 -6.76 -39.96
CA ALA A 24 2.73 -6.62 -39.08
C ALA A 24 2.84 -5.21 -38.48
N ILE A 25 2.65 -4.17 -39.30
CA ILE A 25 2.68 -2.76 -38.83
C ILE A 25 1.54 -2.51 -37.85
N LEU A 26 0.31 -2.93 -38.19
CA LEU A 26 -0.86 -2.80 -37.31
C LEU A 26 -0.67 -3.58 -36.02
N GLY A 27 -0.16 -4.81 -36.10
CA GLY A 27 0.12 -5.65 -34.93
C GLY A 27 1.13 -5.01 -33.99
N ALA A 28 2.21 -4.45 -34.52
CA ALA A 28 3.21 -3.74 -33.73
C ALA A 28 2.64 -2.48 -33.06
N ALA A 29 1.87 -1.67 -33.81
CA ALA A 29 1.24 -0.47 -33.29
C ALA A 29 0.22 -0.78 -32.17
N LEU A 30 -0.63 -1.79 -32.40
CA LEU A 30 -1.62 -2.23 -31.42
C LEU A 30 -0.94 -2.82 -30.17
N SER A 31 0.12 -3.63 -30.33
CA SER A 31 0.87 -4.20 -29.21
C SER A 31 1.43 -3.12 -28.28
N GLY A 32 2.01 -2.04 -28.85
CA GLY A 32 2.50 -0.91 -28.07
C GLY A 32 1.40 -0.17 -27.29
N LEU A 33 0.24 0.04 -27.92
CA LEU A 33 -0.93 0.66 -27.28
C LEU A 33 -1.48 -0.23 -26.15
N PHE A 34 -1.69 -1.52 -26.40
CA PHE A 34 -2.17 -2.46 -25.37
C PHE A 34 -1.20 -2.58 -24.19
N SER A 35 0.11 -2.64 -24.46
CA SER A 35 1.13 -2.67 -23.40
C SER A 35 1.06 -1.43 -22.51
N SER A 36 0.91 -0.25 -23.13
CA SER A 36 0.80 1.02 -22.39
C SER A 36 -0.48 1.10 -21.57
N LEU A 37 -1.61 0.66 -22.12
CA LEU A 37 -2.90 0.63 -21.42
C LEU A 37 -2.87 -0.32 -20.22
N ILE A 38 -2.30 -1.51 -20.37
CA ILE A 38 -2.16 -2.48 -19.28
C ILE A 38 -1.28 -1.90 -18.17
N LYS A 39 -0.14 -1.29 -18.50
CA LYS A 39 0.74 -0.65 -17.51
C LYS A 39 0.02 0.45 -16.74
N ASN A 40 -0.72 1.32 -17.42
CA ASN A 40 -1.49 2.39 -16.77
C ASN A 40 -2.61 1.85 -15.88
N TYR A 41 -3.29 0.80 -16.32
CA TYR A 41 -4.33 0.13 -15.52
C TYR A 41 -3.73 -0.47 -14.24
N MET A 42 -2.64 -1.25 -14.37
CA MET A 42 -1.95 -1.87 -13.23
C MET A 42 -1.39 -0.81 -12.26
N TYR A 43 -0.83 0.28 -12.78
CA TYR A 43 -0.36 1.41 -11.99
C TYR A 43 -1.50 2.04 -11.18
N GLY A 44 -2.64 2.30 -11.82
CA GLY A 44 -3.82 2.87 -11.17
C GLY A 44 -4.40 1.96 -10.09
N GLN A 45 -4.48 0.65 -10.35
CA GLN A 45 -4.96 -0.33 -9.39
C GLN A 45 -4.04 -0.39 -8.15
N ARG A 46 -2.73 -0.46 -8.35
CA ARG A 46 -1.78 -0.49 -7.23
C ARG A 46 -1.78 0.79 -6.41
N ARG A 47 -1.99 1.94 -7.06
CA ARG A 47 -2.15 3.23 -6.35
C ARG A 47 -3.34 3.20 -5.41
N TYR A 48 -4.43 2.57 -5.84
CA TYR A 48 -5.61 2.39 -5.00
C TYR A 48 -5.31 1.44 -3.82
N ASP A 49 -4.58 0.34 -4.05
CA ASP A 49 -4.23 -0.62 -3.00
C ASP A 49 -3.32 -0.03 -1.92
N ILE A 50 -2.32 0.80 -2.29
CA ILE A 50 -1.47 1.50 -1.30
C ILE A 50 -2.28 2.51 -0.48
N GLN A 51 -3.21 3.22 -1.12
CA GLN A 51 -4.06 4.20 -0.43
C GLN A 51 -4.98 3.49 0.56
N GLN A 52 -5.63 2.42 0.12
CA GLN A 52 -6.50 1.60 0.97
C GLN A 52 -5.73 0.99 2.15
N THR A 53 -4.49 0.55 1.92
CA THR A 53 -3.63 0.02 2.99
C THR A 53 -3.32 1.10 4.03
N ALA A 54 -2.90 2.28 3.57
CA ALA A 54 -2.59 3.40 4.44
C ALA A 54 -3.82 3.82 5.27
N ASP A 55 -4.99 3.96 4.63
CA ASP A 55 -6.25 4.30 5.26
C ASP A 55 -6.67 3.27 6.33
N LEU A 56 -6.64 1.98 6.00
CA LEU A 56 -7.07 0.93 6.90
C LEU A 56 -6.12 0.75 8.09
N VAL A 57 -4.81 0.76 7.86
CA VAL A 57 -3.81 0.63 8.94
C VAL A 57 -3.92 1.82 9.90
N LEU A 58 -3.96 3.05 9.38
CA LEU A 58 -4.12 4.24 10.23
C LEU A 58 -5.46 4.25 10.96
N LEU A 59 -6.55 3.81 10.32
CA LEU A 59 -7.86 3.72 10.97
C LEU A 59 -7.83 2.72 12.14
N ASN A 60 -7.21 1.55 11.96
CA ASN A 60 -7.12 0.55 13.02
C ASN A 60 -6.26 1.04 14.18
N ILE A 61 -5.07 1.57 13.90
CA ILE A 61 -4.21 2.15 14.95
C ILE A 61 -4.91 3.31 15.65
N ALA A 62 -5.53 4.23 14.90
CA ALA A 62 -6.25 5.36 15.49
C ALA A 62 -7.40 4.92 16.39
N ASN A 63 -8.17 3.91 15.97
CA ASN A 63 -9.26 3.37 16.76
C ASN A 63 -8.79 2.69 18.04
N GLU A 64 -7.66 2.00 18.03
CA GLU A 64 -7.08 1.39 19.23
C GLU A 64 -6.47 2.46 20.14
N LEU A 65 -5.65 3.36 19.60
CA LEU A 65 -5.06 4.45 20.36
C LEU A 65 -6.12 5.38 20.93
N ARG A 66 -7.32 5.51 20.36
CA ARG A 66 -8.40 6.28 20.98
C ARG A 66 -8.77 5.78 22.39
N TYR A 67 -8.57 4.50 22.66
CA TYR A 67 -8.74 3.88 23.97
C TYR A 67 -7.40 3.64 24.67
N GLY A 68 -6.36 4.38 24.28
CA GLY A 68 -5.08 4.38 24.95
C GLY A 68 -4.97 5.47 26.01
N GLU A 69 -3.99 5.32 26.88
CA GLU A 69 -3.44 6.35 27.73
C GLU A 69 -1.96 6.09 28.00
N ASN A 70 -1.29 7.01 28.72
CA ASN A 70 0.12 6.89 29.07
C ASN A 70 1.01 6.63 27.85
N TYR A 71 0.82 7.38 26.77
CA TYR A 71 1.61 7.24 25.55
C TYR A 71 3.05 7.66 25.80
N ASN A 72 3.98 6.83 25.33
CA ASN A 72 5.39 7.14 25.37
C ASN A 72 6.07 6.59 24.12
N ILE A 73 7.03 7.32 23.59
CA ILE A 73 7.87 6.84 22.49
C ILE A 73 9.07 6.15 23.12
N VAL A 74 9.33 4.92 22.72
CA VAL A 74 10.38 4.08 23.31
C VAL A 74 11.22 3.41 22.23
N ASP A 75 12.49 3.15 22.58
CA ASP A 75 13.38 2.40 21.71
C ASP A 75 13.01 0.91 21.71
N TYR A 76 12.81 0.33 20.53
CA TYR A 76 12.54 -1.10 20.36
C TYR A 76 13.33 -1.68 19.19
N ASN A 77 14.20 -2.66 19.45
CA ASN A 77 15.19 -3.15 18.48
C ASN A 77 14.60 -3.79 17.20
N GLN A 78 13.34 -4.24 17.22
CA GLN A 78 12.66 -4.77 16.03
C GLN A 78 11.91 -3.67 15.26
N ALA A 79 11.75 -2.49 15.86
CA ALA A 79 11.13 -1.35 15.20
C ALA A 79 12.06 -0.73 14.16
N LEU A 80 11.47 -0.27 13.07
CA LEU A 80 12.08 0.65 12.13
C LEU A 80 12.55 1.89 12.88
N ASP A 81 13.81 2.29 12.65
CA ASP A 81 14.49 3.37 13.36
C ASP A 81 14.50 3.24 14.89
N ASN A 82 14.31 2.01 15.40
CA ASN A 82 14.05 1.71 16.80
C ASN A 82 12.83 2.46 17.40
N ASN A 83 11.94 3.04 16.60
CA ASN A 83 10.84 3.85 17.10
C ASN A 83 9.57 3.02 17.33
N ALA A 84 9.18 2.86 18.59
CA ALA A 84 7.92 2.23 18.98
C ALA A 84 7.07 3.13 19.88
N LEU A 85 5.75 3.01 19.74
CA LEU A 85 4.77 3.65 20.60
C LEU A 85 4.32 2.69 21.69
N TYR A 86 4.65 3.03 22.92
CA TYR A 86 4.08 2.45 24.12
C TYR A 86 2.75 3.12 24.45
N TYR A 87 1.74 2.34 24.84
CA TYR A 87 0.50 2.85 25.43
C TYR A 87 -0.17 1.83 26.35
N GLU A 88 -1.01 2.32 27.25
CA GLU A 88 -1.88 1.51 28.10
C GLU A 88 -3.31 1.53 27.53
N SER A 89 -3.84 0.36 27.20
CA SER A 89 -5.21 0.19 26.74
C SER A 89 -6.18 0.21 27.92
N ILE A 90 -7.14 1.13 27.87
CA ILE A 90 -8.28 1.20 28.80
C ILE A 90 -9.52 0.49 28.24
N ARG A 91 -9.37 -0.29 27.16
CA ARG A 91 -10.47 -1.11 26.64
C ARG A 91 -10.88 -2.18 27.67
N PRO A 92 -12.18 -2.31 28.00
CA PRO A 92 -12.64 -3.30 28.95
C PRO A 92 -12.36 -4.75 28.53
N ASP A 93 -12.38 -5.02 27.23
CA ASP A 93 -12.19 -6.33 26.62
C ASP A 93 -10.72 -6.71 26.43
N GLU A 94 -9.83 -5.71 26.37
CA GLU A 94 -8.40 -5.93 26.16
C GLU A 94 -7.56 -4.93 26.97
N PRO A 95 -7.60 -5.01 28.32
CA PRO A 95 -6.81 -4.15 29.18
C PRO A 95 -5.35 -4.61 29.16
N GLY A 96 -4.44 -3.65 29.20
CA GLY A 96 -3.01 -3.94 29.33
C GLY A 96 -2.14 -2.97 28.56
N THR A 97 -0.85 -3.24 28.58
CA THR A 97 0.17 -2.38 27.99
C THR A 97 0.66 -2.97 26.69
N PHE A 98 0.73 -2.14 25.65
CA PHE A 98 1.05 -2.57 24.30
C PHE A 98 2.13 -1.68 23.68
N LEU A 99 2.84 -2.25 22.72
CA LEU A 99 3.74 -1.56 21.81
C LEU A 99 3.19 -1.64 20.40
N TYR A 100 3.14 -0.50 19.72
CA TYR A 100 3.06 -0.42 18.28
C TYR A 100 4.41 -0.11 17.68
N TYR A 101 4.75 -0.80 16.59
CA TYR A 101 5.95 -0.52 15.84
C TYR A 101 5.79 -0.95 14.39
N ILE A 102 6.62 -0.38 13.51
CA ILE A 102 6.83 -0.91 12.16
C ILE A 102 8.00 -1.88 12.23
N ASP A 103 7.83 -3.12 11.80
CA ASP A 103 8.92 -4.09 11.77
C ASP A 103 9.96 -3.70 10.73
N LYS A 104 11.24 -3.67 11.12
CA LYS A 104 12.34 -3.23 10.24
C LYS A 104 12.67 -4.20 9.11
N ASP A 105 12.26 -5.47 9.23
CA ASP A 105 12.58 -6.51 8.25
C ASP A 105 11.45 -6.66 7.23
N ASN A 106 10.20 -6.56 7.69
CA ASN A 106 9.00 -6.79 6.87
C ASN A 106 8.23 -5.51 6.52
N PHE A 107 8.58 -4.36 7.12
CA PHE A 107 7.92 -3.06 6.87
C PHE A 107 6.41 -3.08 7.09
N HIS A 108 5.96 -3.86 8.08
CA HIS A 108 4.55 -3.97 8.46
C HIS A 108 4.32 -3.43 9.87
N PHE A 109 3.11 -2.94 10.14
CA PHE A 109 2.75 -2.53 11.48
C PHE A 109 2.40 -3.75 12.34
N TYR A 110 3.00 -3.80 13.52
CA TYR A 110 2.72 -4.81 14.52
C TYR A 110 2.30 -4.19 15.83
N ARG A 111 1.49 -4.95 16.56
CA ARG A 111 1.13 -4.72 17.94
C ARG A 111 1.59 -5.90 18.79
N VAL A 112 2.20 -5.63 19.93
CA VAL A 112 2.63 -6.68 20.87
C VAL A 112 2.39 -6.24 22.31
N PRO A 113 2.00 -7.14 23.23
CA PRO A 113 2.00 -6.82 24.65
C PRO A 113 3.40 -6.42 25.12
N PHE A 114 3.50 -5.34 25.92
CA PHE A 114 4.78 -4.85 26.42
C PHE A 114 5.50 -5.86 27.32
N THR A 115 4.74 -6.72 28.00
CA THR A 115 5.27 -7.82 28.83
C THR A 115 5.92 -8.95 28.03
N GLY A 116 5.93 -8.84 26.69
CA GLY A 116 6.37 -9.87 25.77
C GLY A 116 5.20 -10.71 25.25
N GLY A 117 5.35 -11.21 24.03
CA GLY A 117 4.33 -12.00 23.36
C GLY A 117 4.64 -12.16 21.87
N THR A 118 3.75 -12.84 21.15
CA THR A 118 3.82 -12.93 19.70
C THR A 118 3.31 -11.62 19.09
N PRO A 119 4.09 -10.92 18.25
CA PRO A 119 3.60 -9.75 17.53
C PRO A 119 2.41 -10.10 16.65
N ALA A 120 1.33 -9.35 16.79
CA ALA A 120 0.14 -9.44 15.96
C ALA A 120 0.21 -8.38 14.86
N LEU A 121 -0.02 -8.79 13.62
CA LEU A 121 -0.09 -7.88 12.48
C LEU A 121 -1.28 -6.94 12.66
N VAL A 122 -1.07 -5.64 12.49
CA VAL A 122 -2.17 -4.67 12.51
C VAL A 122 -3.05 -4.90 11.28
N PRO A 123 -4.37 -5.05 11.43
CA PRO A 123 -5.26 -5.24 10.30
C PRO A 123 -5.19 -4.05 9.33
N GLY A 124 -5.40 -4.31 8.03
CA GLY A 124 -5.44 -3.27 7.00
C GLY A 124 -4.42 -3.42 5.90
N HIS A 125 -3.47 -4.34 6.02
CA HIS A 125 -2.63 -4.77 4.91
C HIS A 125 -3.50 -5.46 3.83
N THR A 126 -3.55 -4.91 2.62
CA THR A 126 -4.27 -5.52 1.49
C THR A 126 -3.48 -6.71 0.93
N PHE A 127 -4.18 -7.67 0.32
CA PHE A 127 -3.62 -8.92 -0.23
C PHE A 127 -2.79 -8.74 -1.52
N VAL A 128 -2.14 -7.58 -1.71
CA VAL A 128 -1.07 -7.50 -2.71
C VAL A 128 0.05 -8.45 -2.27
N GLU A 129 0.77 -9.06 -3.21
CA GLU A 129 1.74 -10.13 -2.88
C GLU A 129 2.64 -9.70 -1.70
N PRO A 130 2.87 -10.59 -0.71
CA PRO A 130 3.68 -10.24 0.45
C PRO A 130 5.03 -9.63 0.03
N GLY A 131 5.28 -8.37 0.39
CA GLY A 131 6.51 -7.64 0.06
C GLY A 131 6.36 -6.55 -1.02
N ASP A 132 5.22 -6.47 -1.69
CA ASP A 132 4.97 -5.43 -2.69
C ASP A 132 4.57 -4.08 -2.09
N ILE A 133 4.02 -4.09 -0.86
CA ILE A 133 3.64 -2.90 -0.13
C ILE A 133 4.45 -2.83 1.17
N GLN A 134 5.19 -1.74 1.35
CA GLN A 134 5.99 -1.47 2.53
C GLN A 134 5.50 -0.23 3.25
N ILE A 135 5.37 -0.31 4.57
CA ILE A 135 5.06 0.83 5.43
C ILE A 135 6.34 1.29 6.12
N GLY A 136 6.56 2.60 6.17
CA GLY A 136 7.75 3.17 6.78
C GLY A 136 7.55 4.60 7.27
N LYS A 137 8.66 5.21 7.69
CA LYS A 137 8.74 6.63 8.02
C LYS A 137 8.58 7.46 6.73
N ILE A 138 7.96 8.64 6.83
CA ILE A 138 7.98 9.62 5.75
C ILE A 138 9.42 10.09 5.56
N ASP A 139 9.89 10.27 4.32
CA ASP A 139 11.26 10.76 4.02
C ASP A 139 11.40 12.26 4.33
N ASP A 140 11.20 12.61 5.59
CA ASP A 140 11.35 13.93 6.17
C ASP A 140 12.03 13.75 7.54
N PRO A 141 13.23 14.31 7.74
CA PRO A 141 13.99 14.11 8.99
C PRO A 141 13.20 14.55 10.22
N ASP A 142 12.32 15.55 10.09
CA ASP A 142 11.57 16.16 11.19
C ASP A 142 10.23 15.47 11.45
N THR A 143 9.83 14.49 10.63
CA THR A 143 8.53 13.81 10.76
C THR A 143 8.71 12.39 11.31
N ASP A 144 8.49 12.20 12.62
CA ASP A 144 8.48 10.88 13.24
C ASP A 144 7.22 10.06 12.95
N ILE A 145 7.35 8.72 13.02
CA ILE A 145 6.24 7.79 12.83
C ILE A 145 5.14 8.05 13.86
N PHE A 146 5.56 8.26 15.11
CA PHE A 146 4.69 8.63 16.22
C PHE A 146 5.21 9.93 16.82
N ALA A 147 4.32 10.89 17.06
CA ALA A 147 4.65 12.14 17.73
C ALA A 147 3.43 12.65 18.52
N GLY A 148 3.58 12.91 19.81
CA GLY A 148 2.46 13.39 20.62
C GLY A 148 2.65 13.18 22.10
N ASP A 149 1.54 13.29 22.82
CA ASP A 149 1.45 13.14 24.27
C ASP A 149 0.12 12.49 24.68
N ASN A 150 -0.19 12.54 25.98
CA ASN A 150 -1.45 12.00 26.53
C ASN A 150 -2.73 12.72 26.11
N THR A 151 -2.64 13.83 25.38
CA THR A 151 -3.78 14.61 24.89
C THR A 151 -4.02 14.42 23.41
N HIS A 152 -2.98 14.21 22.62
CA HIS A 152 -3.08 13.94 21.19
C HIS A 152 -1.88 13.13 20.70
N MET A 153 -2.15 12.17 19.82
CA MET A 153 -1.12 11.36 19.17
C MET A 153 -1.19 11.55 17.67
N ASN A 154 -0.12 12.03 17.06
CA ASN A 154 0.06 12.04 15.62
C ASN A 154 0.73 10.75 15.17
N ILE A 155 0.22 10.20 14.08
CA ILE A 155 0.80 9.04 13.38
C ILE A 155 1.09 9.49 11.95
N SER A 156 2.33 9.33 11.50
CA SER A 156 2.76 9.73 10.17
C SER A 156 3.46 8.55 9.50
N ILE A 157 2.92 8.09 8.37
CA ILE A 157 3.44 6.90 7.69
C ILE A 157 3.58 7.15 6.20
N ARG A 158 4.53 6.47 5.59
CA ARG A 158 4.63 6.30 4.15
C ARG A 158 4.26 4.87 3.80
N VAL A 159 3.38 4.69 2.82
CA VAL A 159 3.10 3.39 2.22
C VAL A 159 3.62 3.38 0.80
N THR A 160 4.53 2.45 0.50
CA THR A 160 5.27 2.37 -0.77
C THR A 160 4.98 1.07 -1.49
N ASP A 161 4.67 1.16 -2.77
CA ASP A 161 4.66 0.05 -3.72
C ASP A 161 6.09 -0.17 -4.25
N THR A 162 6.69 -1.32 -3.96
CA THR A 162 8.07 -1.62 -4.33
C THR A 162 8.26 -1.92 -5.81
N VAL A 163 7.20 -2.29 -6.54
CA VAL A 163 7.28 -2.68 -7.96
C VAL A 163 7.28 -1.44 -8.87
N TYR A 164 6.41 -0.47 -8.57
CA TYR A 164 6.30 0.78 -9.35
C TYR A 164 6.92 1.99 -8.66
N GLN A 165 7.47 1.81 -7.45
CA GLN A 165 8.09 2.87 -6.63
C GLN A 165 7.16 4.06 -6.35
N GLN A 166 5.86 3.83 -6.34
CA GLN A 166 4.87 4.82 -5.96
C GLN A 166 4.66 4.80 -4.45
N HIS A 167 4.41 5.95 -3.85
CA HIS A 167 4.17 6.06 -2.42
C HIS A 167 3.04 7.04 -2.12
N ILE A 168 2.42 6.85 -0.96
CA ILE A 168 1.49 7.79 -0.36
C ILE A 168 1.96 8.07 1.06
N ASP A 169 2.08 9.35 1.37
CA ASP A 169 2.35 9.84 2.72
C ASP A 169 1.02 10.19 3.37
N GLN A 170 0.77 9.64 4.55
CA GLN A 170 -0.48 9.86 5.27
C GLN A 170 -0.20 10.18 6.73
N ARG A 171 -1.00 11.10 7.26
CA ARG A 171 -0.91 11.58 8.64
C ARG A 171 -2.30 11.56 9.26
N THR A 172 -2.38 11.17 10.52
CA THR A 172 -3.62 11.24 11.30
C THR A 172 -3.31 11.71 12.71
N MET A 173 -4.28 12.38 13.32
CA MET A 173 -4.23 12.80 14.73
C MET A 173 -5.32 12.08 15.49
N VAL A 174 -4.94 11.46 16.60
CA VAL A 174 -5.82 10.73 17.51
C VAL A 174 -5.96 11.54 18.78
N ILE A 175 -7.21 11.82 19.18
CA ILE A 175 -7.52 12.40 20.48
C ILE A 175 -8.07 11.28 21.37
N PRO A 176 -7.38 10.91 22.46
CA PRO A 176 -7.80 9.84 23.35
C PRO A 176 -9.15 10.14 24.01
N ILE A 177 -9.97 9.11 24.25
CA ILE A 177 -11.32 9.30 24.78
C ILE A 177 -11.33 9.89 26.19
N ASN A 178 -10.30 9.61 27.00
CA ASN A 178 -10.17 10.12 28.36
C ASN A 178 -10.09 11.66 28.42
N GLN A 179 -9.77 12.34 27.30
CA GLN A 179 -9.80 13.80 27.23
C GLN A 179 -11.22 14.39 27.23
N PHE A 180 -12.23 13.60 26.90
CA PHE A 180 -13.63 14.04 26.85
C PHE A 180 -14.44 13.68 28.12
N VAL A 181 -13.87 12.89 29.02
CA VAL A 181 -14.57 12.35 30.21
C VAL A 181 -14.15 13.08 31.50
N LYS A 182 -13.50 14.26 31.37
CA LYS A 182 -13.08 15.10 32.50
C LYS A 182 -14.19 15.99 33.02
#